data_AF-A0A5E4ITQ7-F1
#
_entry.id   AF-A0A5E4ITQ7-F1
#
_cell.length_a   1.000
_cell.length_b   1.000
_cell.length_c   1.000
_cell.angle_alpha   90.00
_cell.angle_beta   90.00
_cell.angle_gamma   90.00
#
_symmetry.space_group_name_H-M   'P 1'
#
loop_
_entity.id
_entity.type
_entity.pdbx_description
1 polymer ?
#
loop_
_entity_poly.entity_id
_entity_poly.type
_entity_poly.pdbx_seq_one_letter_code
_entity_poly.pdbx_strand_id
1 'polypeptide(L)'
;MEFTPDTFFVEEITSDGVILELGKAYSFEKPAPERDFFTHFVLQKREWNTVQALGAIARNLHVKPSRFDFAGTKDRQATTTQLCSVFALPAERLLQARVKDVQINGAWKADAKVRLGNLLGNRFTIKTDKPVNPVASFSNYFGEQRFGSGRKNTAKIGKLILQGDYEAAVRSYLCDSEGEENVDAVRARETLLGEGDFAAAAVYFPHHLKYEITMLRSLSSKPTDFIAAIRALPRSLQLMFVHAFQSDLFNKRIDLRLPPSATCGRDAHGFPSAATEGTDFTLGNVIGYSSVISEDERILLEAEGLSQEAFRLKAMPELSAKGTLRLLEAPVMNFENVEGGIRFALPKGCYATVAVKYILNE
;
A
#
# COMPACT_ATOMS: atom_id res chain seq x y z
N MET A 1 14.60 12.14 -7.05
CA MET A 1 15.55 11.91 -5.93
C MET A 1 15.58 10.43 -5.54
N GLU A 2 16.73 9.84 -5.25
CA GLU A 2 16.82 8.46 -4.72
C GLU A 2 16.74 8.49 -3.19
N PHE A 3 15.77 7.77 -2.62
CA PHE A 3 15.60 7.67 -1.17
C PHE A 3 16.51 6.58 -0.60
N THR A 4 17.32 6.96 0.38
CA THR A 4 18.14 6.02 1.14
C THR A 4 17.73 6.04 2.61
N PRO A 5 18.07 5.01 3.39
CA PRO A 5 17.72 4.95 4.80
C PRO A 5 18.36 6.03 5.67
N ASP A 6 19.42 6.66 5.15
CA ASP A 6 20.17 7.71 5.83
C ASP A 6 19.70 9.12 5.43
N THR A 7 18.90 9.22 4.36
CA THR A 7 18.31 10.47 3.87
C THR A 7 16.79 10.51 3.98
N PHE A 8 16.12 9.37 4.19
CA PHE A 8 14.67 9.27 4.21
C PHE A 8 14.16 8.63 5.51
N PHE A 9 13.49 9.45 6.31
CA PHE A 9 13.00 9.10 7.64
C PHE A 9 11.48 9.21 7.70
N VAL A 10 10.82 8.20 8.25
CA VAL A 10 9.35 8.15 8.33
C VAL A 10 8.90 7.81 9.75
N GLU A 11 8.19 8.75 10.37
CA GLU A 11 7.72 8.64 11.75
C GLU A 11 6.19 8.60 11.75
N GLU A 12 5.60 7.50 12.23
CA GLU A 12 4.15 7.37 12.31
C GLU A 12 3.54 8.37 13.31
N ILE A 13 2.42 8.96 12.91
CA ILE A 13 1.57 9.78 13.77
C ILE A 13 0.36 8.92 14.15
N THR A 14 0.31 8.49 15.41
CA THR A 14 -0.72 7.61 15.94
C THR A 14 -2.10 8.27 15.94
N SER A 15 -3.16 7.47 16.10
CA SER A 15 -4.54 7.97 16.11
C SER A 15 -4.86 8.99 17.20
N ASP A 16 -4.05 9.04 18.27
CA ASP A 16 -4.12 10.00 19.37
C ASP A 16 -3.15 11.18 19.21
N GLY A 17 -2.55 11.36 18.02
CA GLY A 17 -1.72 12.50 17.68
C GLY A 17 -0.27 12.42 18.14
N VAL A 18 0.17 11.29 18.71
CA VAL A 18 1.57 11.12 19.13
C VAL A 18 2.45 10.81 17.92
N ILE A 19 3.54 11.56 17.80
CA ILE A 19 4.57 11.29 16.79
C ILE A 19 5.57 10.31 17.38
N LEU A 20 5.75 9.17 16.71
CA LEU A 20 6.72 8.14 17.09
C LEU A 20 8.08 8.49 16.51
N GLU A 21 8.85 9.29 17.24
CA GLU A 21 10.14 9.83 16.83
C GLU A 21 11.24 8.77 16.83
N LEU A 22 12.18 8.91 15.89
CA LEU A 22 13.33 8.02 15.78
C LEU A 22 14.23 8.12 17.03
N GLY A 23 14.67 6.97 17.53
CA GLY A 23 15.57 6.85 18.68
C GLY A 23 14.96 7.20 20.04
N LYS A 24 13.73 7.72 20.08
CA LYS A 24 13.04 8.07 21.33
C LYS A 24 12.46 6.84 22.00
N ALA A 25 12.66 6.72 23.32
CA ALA A 25 12.06 5.67 24.11
C ALA A 25 10.59 6.01 24.47
N TYR A 26 9.74 5.00 24.46
CA TYR A 26 8.30 5.11 24.69
C TYR A 26 7.86 4.18 25.81
N SER A 27 7.05 4.71 26.72
CA SER A 27 6.31 3.94 27.70
C SER A 27 4.95 4.61 27.87
N PHE A 28 3.89 3.83 27.78
CA PHE A 28 2.54 4.31 28.03
C PHE A 28 1.87 3.37 29.03
N GLU A 29 1.14 3.94 29.98
CA GLU A 29 0.28 3.17 30.87
C GLU A 29 -1.13 3.18 30.31
N LYS A 30 -1.59 2.02 29.84
CA LYS A 30 -2.97 1.83 29.38
C LYS A 30 -3.62 0.71 30.19
N PRO A 31 -4.92 0.85 30.55
CA PRO A 31 -5.67 -0.25 31.13
C PRO A 31 -5.61 -1.46 30.19
N ALA A 32 -5.26 -2.62 30.73
CA ALA A 32 -5.20 -3.85 29.96
C ALA A 32 -5.61 -5.03 30.84
N PRO A 33 -6.31 -6.02 30.28
CA PRO A 33 -6.69 -7.21 31.03
C PRO A 33 -5.44 -8.03 31.42
N GLU A 34 -5.55 -8.84 32.48
CA GLU A 34 -4.45 -9.73 32.88
C GLU A 34 -4.20 -10.85 31.84
N ARG A 35 -5.26 -11.31 31.17
CA ARG A 35 -5.25 -12.34 30.13
C ARG A 35 -5.76 -11.78 28.80
N ASP A 36 -5.40 -12.44 27.70
CA ASP A 36 -5.81 -12.06 26.33
C ASP A 36 -5.50 -10.59 25.98
N PHE A 37 -4.47 -10.03 26.61
CA PHE A 37 -3.98 -8.69 26.33
C PHE A 37 -3.19 -8.65 25.03
N PHE A 38 -3.01 -7.44 24.52
CA PHE A 38 -2.03 -7.13 23.49
C PHE A 38 -0.86 -6.39 24.12
N THR A 39 0.33 -6.58 23.59
CA THR A 39 1.46 -5.68 23.87
C THR A 39 1.63 -4.77 22.68
N HIS A 40 1.39 -3.48 22.90
CA HIS A 40 1.75 -2.44 21.94
C HIS A 40 3.24 -2.18 22.04
N PHE A 41 3.87 -1.85 20.92
CA PHE A 41 5.28 -1.50 20.90
C PHE A 41 5.61 -0.59 19.72
N VAL A 42 6.65 0.21 19.90
CA VAL A 42 7.19 1.07 18.84
C VAL A 42 8.28 0.31 18.12
N LEU A 43 8.01 -0.06 16.86
CA LEU A 43 8.96 -0.70 15.97
C LEU A 43 9.75 0.38 15.22
N GLN A 44 11.06 0.41 15.42
CA GLN A 44 11.98 1.14 14.54
C GLN A 44 12.72 0.14 13.64
N LYS A 45 12.79 0.42 12.34
CA LYS A 45 13.46 -0.44 11.35
C LYS A 45 14.25 0.39 10.34
N ARG A 46 15.36 -0.13 9.85
CA ARG A 46 16.17 0.43 8.75
C ARG A 46 16.30 -0.60 7.63
N GLU A 47 15.92 -0.26 6.41
CA GLU A 47 15.98 -1.16 5.22
C GLU A 47 15.08 -2.39 5.20
N TRP A 48 14.14 -2.48 6.13
CA TRP A 48 13.21 -3.60 6.22
C TRP A 48 11.82 -3.28 5.66
N ASN A 49 11.18 -4.28 5.05
CA ASN A 49 9.73 -4.28 4.93
C ASN A 49 9.10 -4.59 6.31
N THR A 50 8.01 -3.90 6.67
CA THR A 50 7.32 -4.08 7.97
C THR A 50 6.98 -5.55 8.25
N VAL A 51 6.42 -6.28 7.28
CA VAL A 51 6.01 -7.69 7.46
C VAL A 51 7.24 -8.59 7.67
N GLN A 52 8.33 -8.32 6.95
CA GLN A 52 9.57 -9.07 7.10
C GLN A 52 10.22 -8.83 8.47
N ALA A 53 10.25 -7.57 8.95
CA ALA A 53 10.77 -7.22 10.26
C ALA A 53 9.97 -7.91 11.38
N LEU A 54 8.65 -7.85 11.34
CA LEU A 54 7.78 -8.53 12.30
C LEU A 54 7.97 -10.05 12.26
N GLY A 55 8.11 -10.63 11.06
CA GLY A 55 8.42 -12.06 10.90
C GLY A 55 9.78 -12.44 11.49
N ALA A 56 10.79 -11.58 11.38
CA ALA A 56 12.11 -11.79 11.99
C ALA A 56 12.05 -11.72 13.52
N ILE A 57 11.34 -10.73 14.08
CA ILE A 57 11.08 -10.63 15.53
C ILE A 57 10.35 -11.89 16.02
N ALA A 58 9.30 -12.32 15.30
CA ALA A 58 8.52 -13.49 15.65
C ALA A 58 9.38 -14.77 15.72
N ARG A 59 10.28 -14.97 14.74
CA ARG A 59 11.23 -16.09 14.74
C ARG A 59 12.21 -16.01 15.91
N ASN A 60 12.78 -14.84 16.17
CA ASN A 60 13.72 -14.63 17.27
C ASN A 60 13.08 -14.92 18.65
N LEU A 61 11.79 -14.60 18.81
CA LEU A 61 11.05 -14.83 20.05
C LEU A 61 10.28 -16.16 20.09
N HIS A 62 10.42 -17.02 19.08
CA HIS A 62 9.70 -18.29 18.94
C HIS A 62 8.17 -18.17 19.04
N VAL A 63 7.60 -17.15 18.39
CA VAL A 63 6.14 -16.93 18.32
C VAL A 63 5.65 -16.92 16.88
N LYS A 64 4.34 -17.13 16.68
CA LYS A 64 3.73 -17.11 15.35
C LYS A 64 3.67 -15.68 14.80
N PRO A 65 4.11 -15.42 13.54
CA PRO A 65 4.00 -14.10 12.91
C PRO A 65 2.57 -13.55 12.85
N SER A 66 1.57 -14.44 12.78
CA SER A 66 0.14 -14.06 12.76
C SER A 66 -0.36 -13.39 14.04
N ARG A 67 0.44 -13.38 15.12
CA ARG A 67 0.14 -12.66 16.36
C ARG A 67 0.44 -11.17 16.30
N PHE A 68 1.17 -10.72 15.27
CA PHE A 68 1.57 -9.32 15.12
C PHE A 68 0.61 -8.56 14.21
N ASP A 69 0.24 -7.36 14.62
CA ASP A 69 -0.56 -6.41 13.86
C ASP A 69 0.13 -5.04 13.80
N PHE A 70 -0.26 -4.21 12.83
CA PHE A 70 0.29 -2.89 12.59
C PHE A 70 -0.74 -1.98 11.89
N ALA A 71 -0.54 -0.65 11.97
CA ALA A 71 -1.48 0.33 11.41
C ALA A 71 -1.29 0.56 9.90
N GLY A 72 -0.07 0.40 9.40
CA GLY A 72 0.24 0.42 7.98
C GLY A 72 1.66 -0.07 7.71
N THR A 73 1.93 -0.49 6.48
CA THR A 73 3.30 -0.75 6.05
C THR A 73 4.04 0.57 5.86
N LYS A 74 5.35 0.59 6.14
CA LYS A 74 6.24 1.72 5.85
C LYS A 74 7.24 1.35 4.77
N ASP A 75 7.82 2.37 4.16
CA ASP A 75 8.84 2.25 3.11
C ASP A 75 9.99 1.33 3.53
N ARG A 76 10.47 0.52 2.58
CA ARG A 76 11.62 -0.35 2.80
C ARG A 76 12.91 0.47 2.81
N GLN A 77 13.13 1.31 1.81
CA GLN A 77 14.34 2.14 1.65
C GLN A 77 14.26 3.40 2.53
N ALA A 78 14.08 3.21 3.84
CA ALA A 78 13.90 4.27 4.82
C ALA A 78 14.32 3.78 6.21
N THR A 79 14.58 4.73 7.11
CA THR A 79 14.55 4.48 8.56
C THR A 79 13.19 4.92 9.10
N THR A 80 12.45 3.99 9.70
CA THR A 80 11.03 4.22 10.02
C THR A 80 10.64 3.78 11.40
N THR A 81 9.73 4.50 12.04
CA THR A 81 9.06 4.16 13.31
C THR A 81 7.56 4.01 13.11
N GLN A 82 6.99 3.00 13.75
CA GLN A 82 5.55 2.73 13.70
C GLN A 82 5.04 2.00 14.94
N LEU A 83 3.75 2.15 15.23
CA LEU A 83 3.07 1.39 16.27
C LEU A 83 2.68 0.01 15.75
N CYS A 84 3.04 -1.01 16.52
CA CYS A 84 2.67 -2.39 16.28
C CYS A 84 2.05 -2.98 17.55
N SER A 85 1.35 -4.10 17.40
CA SER A 85 0.90 -4.90 18.54
C SER A 85 1.23 -6.37 18.36
N VAL A 86 1.35 -7.08 19.47
CA VAL A 86 1.47 -8.54 19.49
C VAL A 86 0.51 -9.12 20.53
N PHE A 87 -0.31 -10.09 20.12
CA PHE A 87 -1.25 -10.74 21.03
C PHE A 87 -0.50 -11.57 22.08
N ALA A 88 -0.88 -11.44 23.36
CA ALA A 88 -0.49 -12.28 24.51
C ALA A 88 1.02 -12.52 24.71
N LEU A 89 1.87 -11.51 24.45
CA LEU A 89 3.33 -11.60 24.66
C LEU A 89 3.78 -10.49 25.63
N PRO A 90 4.33 -10.79 26.81
CA PRO A 90 4.76 -9.77 27.76
C PRO A 90 5.78 -8.77 27.17
N ALA A 91 5.72 -7.51 27.61
CA ALA A 91 6.59 -6.44 27.12
C ALA A 91 8.08 -6.75 27.36
N GLU A 92 8.42 -7.33 28.49
CA GLU A 92 9.78 -7.70 28.88
C GLU A 92 10.36 -8.75 27.91
N ARG A 93 9.54 -9.72 27.51
CA ARG A 93 9.90 -10.74 26.51
C ARG A 93 10.08 -10.13 25.14
N LEU A 94 9.24 -9.17 24.77
CA LEU A 94 9.34 -8.49 23.49
C LEU A 94 10.63 -7.65 23.39
N LEU A 95 10.98 -6.92 24.45
CA LEU A 95 12.20 -6.10 24.53
C LEU A 95 13.52 -6.92 24.47
N GLN A 96 13.44 -8.23 24.70
CA GLN A 96 14.58 -9.15 24.53
C GLN A 96 14.86 -9.48 23.06
N ALA A 97 14.00 -9.10 22.11
CA ALA A 97 14.21 -9.37 20.70
C ALA A 97 15.55 -8.80 20.21
N ARG A 98 16.29 -9.59 19.43
CA ARG A 98 17.55 -9.18 18.80
C ARG A 98 17.48 -9.50 17.30
N VAL A 99 17.27 -8.46 16.50
CA VAL A 99 17.22 -8.53 15.04
C VAL A 99 18.05 -7.38 14.49
N LYS A 100 18.94 -7.66 13.53
CA LYS A 100 19.80 -6.65 12.91
C LYS A 100 18.95 -5.55 12.27
N ASP A 101 19.34 -4.29 12.48
CA ASP A 101 18.70 -3.09 11.91
C ASP A 101 17.23 -2.88 12.33
N VAL A 102 16.83 -3.52 13.43
CA VAL A 102 15.50 -3.43 14.02
C VAL A 102 15.63 -3.14 15.51
N GLN A 103 14.88 -2.17 16.00
CA GLN A 103 14.83 -1.75 17.39
C GLN A 103 13.39 -1.71 17.88
N ILE A 104 13.20 -2.02 19.17
CA ILE A 104 11.93 -1.89 19.86
C ILE A 104 12.10 -0.75 20.86
N ASN A 105 11.56 0.41 20.51
CA ASN A 105 11.78 1.66 21.23
C ASN A 105 10.84 1.82 22.43
N GLY A 106 10.15 0.76 22.84
CA GLY A 106 9.15 0.81 23.89
C GLY A 106 8.10 -0.27 23.71
N ALA A 107 7.58 -0.80 24.82
CA ALA A 107 6.52 -1.80 24.82
C ALA A 107 5.66 -1.68 26.08
N TRP A 108 4.34 -1.81 25.94
CA TRP A 108 3.38 -1.72 27.03
C TRP A 108 2.14 -2.56 26.76
N LYS A 109 1.40 -2.92 27.81
CA LYS A 109 0.15 -3.66 27.67
C LYS A 109 -0.97 -2.78 27.12
N ALA A 110 -1.88 -3.39 26.38
CA ALA A 110 -3.08 -2.79 25.81
C ALA A 110 -4.21 -3.83 25.75
N ASP A 111 -5.45 -3.34 25.72
CA ASP A 111 -6.67 -4.15 25.64
C ASP A 111 -7.08 -4.51 24.20
N ALA A 112 -6.55 -3.80 23.21
CA ALA A 112 -6.89 -3.99 21.80
C ALA A 112 -5.65 -4.10 20.91
N LYS A 113 -5.79 -4.78 19.78
CA LYS A 113 -4.76 -4.78 18.74
C LYS A 113 -4.70 -3.46 17.97
N VAL A 114 -3.53 -3.16 17.43
CA VAL A 114 -3.38 -2.12 16.42
C VAL A 114 -4.09 -2.58 15.14
N ARG A 115 -5.00 -1.76 14.62
CA ARG A 115 -5.77 -2.09 13.41
C ARG A 115 -5.20 -1.36 12.20
N LEU A 116 -5.26 -2.01 11.04
CA LEU A 116 -4.89 -1.39 9.77
C LEU A 116 -5.70 -0.10 9.55
N GLY A 117 -5.03 0.98 9.15
CA GLY A 117 -5.62 2.31 8.95
C GLY A 117 -5.79 3.14 10.22
N ASN A 118 -5.41 2.61 11.40
CA ASN A 118 -5.51 3.31 12.68
C ASN A 118 -4.29 4.20 12.97
N LEU A 119 -4.10 5.20 12.11
CA LEU A 119 -3.11 6.26 12.23
C LEU A 119 -3.70 7.55 11.64
N LEU A 120 -3.14 8.70 12.00
CA LEU A 120 -3.49 9.98 11.38
C LEU A 120 -2.69 10.20 10.10
N GLY A 121 -1.41 9.87 10.13
CA GLY A 121 -0.50 10.14 9.03
C GLY A 121 0.93 9.75 9.36
N ASN A 122 1.87 10.35 8.64
CA ASN A 122 3.30 10.18 8.90
C ASN A 122 4.01 11.53 8.80
N ARG A 123 4.99 11.74 9.68
CA ARG A 123 5.98 12.80 9.57
C ARG A 123 7.17 12.27 8.79
N PHE A 124 7.58 13.02 7.78
CA PHE A 124 8.70 12.71 6.91
C PHE A 124 9.82 13.68 7.21
N THR A 125 11.03 13.18 7.37
CA THR A 125 12.25 14.00 7.31
C THR A 125 13.06 13.55 6.11
N ILE A 126 13.43 14.48 5.24
CA ILE A 126 14.16 14.21 4.00
C ILE A 126 15.42 15.06 4.01
N LYS A 127 16.58 14.41 4.04
CA LYS A 127 17.86 15.11 3.90
C LYS A 127 18.15 15.39 2.43
N THR A 128 18.34 16.64 2.09
CA THR A 128 18.56 17.10 0.72
C THR A 128 19.33 18.42 0.73
N ASP A 129 20.20 18.59 -0.26
CA ASP A 129 20.87 19.84 -0.61
C ASP A 129 20.13 20.64 -1.69
N LYS A 130 19.11 20.01 -2.31
CA LYS A 130 18.32 20.63 -3.38
C LYS A 130 17.50 21.82 -2.86
N PRO A 131 17.26 22.85 -3.70
CA PRO A 131 16.33 23.91 -3.40
C PRO A 131 14.94 23.36 -3.09
N VAL A 132 14.29 23.96 -2.09
CA VAL A 132 12.96 23.55 -1.65
C VAL A 132 11.95 24.67 -1.90
N ASN A 133 10.81 24.29 -2.45
CA ASN A 133 9.63 25.13 -2.60
C ASN A 133 8.51 24.62 -1.69
N PRO A 134 8.25 25.25 -0.54
CA PRO A 134 7.18 24.83 0.35
C PRO A 134 5.82 25.00 -0.33
N VAL A 135 5.09 23.89 -0.50
CA VAL A 135 3.71 23.89 -1.00
C VAL A 135 2.75 23.62 0.15
N ALA A 136 1.59 24.28 0.15
CA ALA A 136 0.55 24.04 1.16
C ALA A 136 -0.20 22.72 0.93
N SER A 137 -0.32 22.31 -0.33
CA SER A 137 -0.99 21.08 -0.76
C SER A 137 -0.47 20.63 -2.13
N PHE A 138 -0.79 19.40 -2.50
CA PHE A 138 -0.53 18.85 -3.82
C PHE A 138 -1.60 17.84 -4.24
N SER A 139 -1.75 17.63 -5.54
CA SER A 139 -2.70 16.65 -6.07
C SER A 139 -2.31 15.23 -5.65
N ASN A 140 -3.24 14.53 -4.99
CA ASN A 140 -2.97 13.32 -4.23
C ASN A 140 -2.99 12.04 -5.08
N TYR A 141 -2.20 12.04 -6.16
CA TYR A 141 -2.03 10.89 -7.04
C TYR A 141 -1.59 9.64 -6.27
N PHE A 142 -2.04 8.49 -6.74
CA PHE A 142 -1.38 7.22 -6.42
C PHE A 142 -0.02 7.18 -7.12
N GLY A 143 1.05 7.04 -6.35
CA GLY A 143 2.41 6.96 -6.89
C GLY A 143 2.70 5.63 -7.61
N GLU A 144 3.78 5.60 -8.40
CA GLU A 144 4.17 4.45 -9.24
C GLU A 144 4.29 3.12 -8.47
N GLN A 145 4.75 3.18 -7.22
CA GLN A 145 4.83 2.01 -6.33
C GLN A 145 3.49 1.28 -6.15
N ARG A 146 2.35 1.96 -6.36
CA ARG A 146 1.01 1.36 -6.30
C ARG A 146 0.72 0.43 -7.49
N PHE A 147 1.37 0.67 -8.62
CA PHE A 147 1.16 -0.05 -9.88
C PHE A 147 2.20 -1.15 -10.13
N GLY A 148 3.16 -1.32 -9.22
CA GLY A 148 4.29 -2.25 -9.34
C GLY A 148 5.55 -1.56 -9.87
N SER A 149 6.72 -2.14 -9.56
CA SER A 149 8.02 -1.51 -9.83
C SER A 149 8.75 -2.06 -11.07
N GLY A 150 8.28 -3.15 -11.68
CA GLY A 150 8.87 -3.71 -12.90
C GLY A 150 7.97 -3.46 -14.09
N ARG A 151 7.02 -4.37 -14.30
CA ARG A 151 6.05 -4.28 -15.39
C ARG A 151 4.89 -3.33 -15.05
N LYS A 152 4.55 -2.44 -15.98
CA LYS A 152 3.47 -1.44 -15.81
C LYS A 152 2.09 -1.96 -16.23
N ASN A 153 1.81 -3.25 -16.04
CA ASN A 153 0.57 -3.88 -16.49
C ASN A 153 -0.42 -4.22 -15.35
N THR A 154 -0.10 -3.93 -14.09
CA THR A 154 -0.96 -4.28 -12.94
C THR A 154 -2.38 -3.69 -13.05
N ALA A 155 -2.49 -2.41 -13.45
CA ALA A 155 -3.80 -1.77 -13.65
C ALA A 155 -4.54 -2.34 -14.88
N LYS A 156 -3.82 -2.63 -15.98
CA LYS A 156 -4.37 -3.30 -17.17
C LYS A 156 -4.97 -4.66 -16.81
N ILE A 157 -4.28 -5.47 -16.03
CA ILE A 157 -4.80 -6.76 -15.56
C ILE A 157 -6.04 -6.56 -14.69
N GLY A 158 -6.04 -5.57 -13.79
CA GLY A 158 -7.20 -5.22 -12.97
C GLY A 158 -8.44 -4.84 -13.80
N LYS A 159 -8.23 -4.03 -14.86
CA LYS A 159 -9.27 -3.67 -15.82
C LYS A 159 -9.88 -4.91 -16.47
N LEU A 160 -9.05 -5.79 -17.02
CA LEU A 160 -9.49 -7.01 -17.70
C LEU A 160 -10.27 -7.94 -16.76
N ILE A 161 -9.83 -8.08 -15.51
CA ILE A 161 -10.57 -8.81 -14.47
C ILE A 161 -11.96 -8.20 -14.24
N LEU A 162 -12.06 -6.87 -14.13
CA LEU A 162 -13.33 -6.17 -13.92
C LEU A 162 -14.26 -6.29 -15.14
N GLN A 163 -13.71 -6.32 -16.35
CA GLN A 163 -14.45 -6.57 -17.58
C GLN A 163 -14.94 -8.03 -17.70
N GLY A 164 -14.45 -8.93 -16.84
CA GLY A 164 -14.72 -10.36 -16.93
C GLY A 164 -13.89 -11.09 -17.99
N ASP A 165 -12.92 -10.41 -18.61
CA ASP A 165 -12.00 -11.00 -19.58
C ASP A 165 -10.79 -11.61 -18.86
N TYR A 166 -11.05 -12.75 -18.19
CA TYR A 166 -10.04 -13.47 -17.42
C TYR A 166 -8.95 -14.07 -18.30
N GLU A 167 -9.26 -14.42 -19.56
CA GLU A 167 -8.27 -14.92 -20.51
C GLU A 167 -7.23 -13.83 -20.81
N ALA A 168 -7.68 -12.65 -21.24
CA ALA A 168 -6.78 -11.55 -21.52
C ALA A 168 -6.01 -11.11 -20.26
N ALA A 169 -6.65 -11.15 -19.08
CA ALA A 169 -5.98 -10.85 -17.82
C ALA A 169 -4.81 -11.82 -17.53
N VAL A 170 -5.05 -13.12 -17.66
CA VAL A 170 -4.02 -14.16 -17.48
C VAL A 170 -2.92 -14.05 -18.53
N ARG A 171 -3.29 -13.87 -19.81
CA ARG A 171 -2.31 -13.68 -20.88
C ARG A 171 -1.47 -12.43 -20.69
N SER A 172 -2.06 -11.32 -20.26
CA SER A 172 -1.32 -10.09 -19.95
C SER A 172 -0.35 -10.32 -18.78
N TYR A 173 -0.78 -11.02 -17.73
CA TYR A 173 0.09 -11.33 -16.59
C TYR A 173 1.27 -12.22 -16.97
N LEU A 174 1.05 -13.22 -17.82
CA LEU A 174 2.08 -14.20 -18.22
C LEU A 174 2.97 -13.70 -19.35
N CYS A 175 2.44 -12.99 -20.33
CA CYS A 175 3.13 -12.72 -21.60
C CYS A 175 3.62 -11.27 -21.77
N ASP A 176 3.02 -10.27 -21.10
CA ASP A 176 3.51 -8.89 -21.24
C ASP A 176 4.95 -8.79 -20.72
N SER A 177 5.87 -8.32 -21.57
CA SER A 177 7.30 -8.16 -21.29
C SER A 177 7.75 -6.69 -21.18
N GLU A 178 6.86 -5.73 -21.45
CA GLU A 178 7.21 -4.31 -21.39
C GLU A 178 7.65 -3.89 -19.97
N GLY A 179 8.86 -3.31 -19.88
CA GLY A 179 9.49 -2.91 -18.62
C GLY A 179 10.15 -4.05 -17.84
N GLU A 180 10.23 -5.27 -18.38
CA GLU A 180 11.01 -6.36 -17.80
C GLU A 180 12.50 -6.21 -18.18
N GLU A 181 13.37 -6.14 -17.17
CA GLU A 181 14.82 -6.02 -17.37
C GLU A 181 15.52 -7.40 -17.45
N ASN A 182 14.88 -8.45 -16.93
CA ASN A 182 15.45 -9.79 -16.95
C ASN A 182 15.28 -10.45 -18.32
N VAL A 183 16.39 -10.63 -19.04
CA VAL A 183 16.42 -11.19 -20.41
C VAL A 183 15.80 -12.59 -20.49
N ASP A 184 16.04 -13.46 -19.50
CA ASP A 184 15.47 -14.81 -19.48
C ASP A 184 13.95 -14.78 -19.26
N ALA A 185 13.47 -13.86 -18.42
CA ALA A 185 12.05 -13.63 -18.23
C ALA A 185 11.41 -13.11 -19.53
N VAL A 186 12.00 -12.10 -20.19
CA VAL A 186 11.51 -11.58 -21.48
C VAL A 186 11.38 -12.72 -22.50
N ARG A 187 12.45 -13.50 -22.69
CA ARG A 187 12.45 -14.62 -23.63
C ARG A 187 11.34 -15.64 -23.33
N ALA A 188 11.20 -16.06 -22.06
CA ALA A 188 10.19 -17.03 -21.67
C ALA A 188 8.75 -16.53 -21.95
N ARG A 189 8.49 -15.24 -21.70
CA ARG A 189 7.19 -14.60 -21.95
C ARG A 189 6.87 -14.50 -23.44
N GLU A 190 7.85 -14.10 -24.26
CA GLU A 190 7.71 -14.03 -25.72
C GLU A 190 7.52 -15.41 -26.34
N THR A 191 8.25 -16.42 -25.87
CA THR A 191 8.03 -17.81 -26.30
C THR A 191 6.61 -18.25 -26.02
N LEU A 192 6.12 -18.05 -24.78
CA LEU A 192 4.74 -18.42 -24.42
C LEU A 192 3.70 -17.67 -25.25
N LEU A 193 3.94 -16.40 -25.57
CA LEU A 193 3.06 -15.60 -26.43
C LEU A 193 2.94 -16.21 -27.84
N GLY A 194 4.05 -16.72 -28.40
CA GLY A 194 4.08 -17.32 -29.73
C GLY A 194 3.47 -18.74 -29.79
N GLU A 195 3.73 -19.57 -28.79
CA GLU A 195 3.30 -20.99 -28.82
C GLU A 195 1.96 -21.27 -28.14
N GLY A 196 1.60 -20.52 -27.09
CA GLY A 196 0.36 -20.72 -26.32
C GLY A 196 0.30 -21.99 -25.45
N ASP A 197 1.40 -22.74 -25.31
CA ASP A 197 1.50 -23.97 -24.54
C ASP A 197 1.85 -23.69 -23.07
N PHE A 198 0.83 -23.70 -22.20
CA PHE A 198 1.03 -23.49 -20.76
C PHE A 198 1.79 -24.63 -20.06
N ALA A 199 1.76 -25.85 -20.60
CA ALA A 199 2.46 -26.99 -20.01
C ALA A 199 3.96 -26.92 -20.27
N ALA A 200 4.35 -26.61 -21.51
CA ALA A 200 5.75 -26.35 -21.85
C ALA A 200 6.30 -25.15 -21.06
N ALA A 201 5.54 -24.05 -21.01
CA ALA A 201 5.92 -22.85 -20.26
C ALA A 201 6.13 -23.08 -18.77
N ALA A 202 5.33 -23.94 -18.12
CA ALA A 202 5.53 -24.29 -16.72
C ALA A 202 6.90 -24.93 -16.42
N VAL A 203 7.56 -25.49 -17.45
CA VAL A 203 8.87 -26.13 -17.36
C VAL A 203 10.00 -25.13 -17.60
N TYR A 204 9.92 -24.31 -18.64
CA TYR A 204 11.02 -23.42 -19.02
C TYR A 204 10.98 -22.03 -18.36
N PHE A 205 9.86 -21.61 -17.76
CA PHE A 205 9.79 -20.32 -17.06
C PHE A 205 10.85 -20.25 -15.94
N PRO A 206 11.60 -19.13 -15.82
CA PRO A 206 12.63 -18.97 -14.79
C PRO A 206 12.11 -19.22 -13.36
N HIS A 207 12.85 -19.98 -12.55
CA HIS A 207 12.42 -20.39 -11.20
C HIS A 207 12.13 -19.24 -10.21
N HIS A 208 12.65 -18.04 -10.48
CA HIS A 208 12.35 -16.85 -9.67
C HIS A 208 10.92 -16.32 -9.90
N LEU A 209 10.30 -16.63 -11.05
CA LEU A 209 8.91 -16.29 -11.41
C LEU A 209 7.91 -17.30 -10.82
N LYS A 210 7.94 -17.47 -9.50
CA LYS A 210 7.18 -18.51 -8.79
C LYS A 210 5.67 -18.38 -9.00
N TYR A 211 5.16 -17.15 -9.09
CA TYR A 211 3.74 -16.90 -9.26
C TYR A 211 3.25 -17.22 -10.67
N GLU A 212 4.04 -16.84 -11.68
CA GLU A 212 3.81 -17.22 -13.07
C GLU A 212 3.84 -18.74 -13.23
N ILE A 213 4.85 -19.43 -12.71
CA ILE A 213 4.94 -20.90 -12.74
C ILE A 213 3.73 -21.54 -12.05
N THR A 214 3.27 -20.99 -10.92
CA THR A 214 2.08 -21.49 -10.21
C THR A 214 0.82 -21.35 -11.07
N MET A 215 0.65 -20.22 -11.72
CA MET A 215 -0.47 -19.97 -12.64
C MET A 215 -0.40 -20.89 -13.87
N LEU A 216 0.79 -21.05 -14.48
CA LEU A 216 1.00 -21.93 -15.61
C LEU A 216 0.66 -23.38 -15.29
N ARG A 217 1.11 -23.90 -14.13
CA ARG A 217 0.75 -25.25 -13.67
C ARG A 217 -0.76 -25.44 -13.50
N SER A 218 -1.47 -24.43 -13.03
CA SER A 218 -2.94 -24.46 -12.98
C SER A 218 -3.52 -24.65 -14.38
N LEU A 219 -3.03 -23.89 -15.36
CA LEU A 219 -3.48 -23.94 -16.75
C LEU A 219 -3.04 -25.22 -17.47
N SER A 220 -1.89 -25.82 -17.15
CA SER A 220 -1.47 -27.10 -17.73
C SER A 220 -2.48 -28.22 -17.45
N SER A 221 -3.15 -28.17 -16.29
CA SER A 221 -4.18 -29.13 -15.92
C SER A 221 -5.56 -28.80 -16.51
N LYS A 222 -5.86 -27.51 -16.69
CA LYS A 222 -7.15 -26.98 -17.18
C LYS A 222 -6.90 -25.73 -18.04
N PRO A 223 -6.61 -25.88 -19.34
CA PRO A 223 -6.11 -24.77 -20.19
C PRO A 223 -7.05 -23.58 -20.38
N THR A 224 -8.34 -23.74 -20.09
CA THR A 224 -9.37 -22.71 -20.26
C THR A 224 -9.92 -22.17 -18.93
N ASP A 225 -9.46 -22.70 -17.79
CA ASP A 225 -9.92 -22.27 -16.46
C ASP A 225 -9.06 -21.10 -15.94
N PHE A 226 -9.18 -19.96 -16.61
CA PHE A 226 -8.43 -18.74 -16.28
C PHE A 226 -8.78 -18.18 -14.89
N ILE A 227 -10.00 -18.41 -14.42
CA ILE A 227 -10.41 -18.02 -13.07
C ILE A 227 -9.63 -18.83 -12.03
N ALA A 228 -9.53 -20.16 -12.20
CA ALA A 228 -8.70 -20.98 -11.31
C ALA A 228 -7.23 -20.56 -11.37
N ALA A 229 -6.72 -20.20 -12.54
CA ALA A 229 -5.36 -19.72 -12.72
C ALA A 229 -5.07 -18.43 -11.91
N ILE A 230 -5.99 -17.46 -11.91
CA ILE A 230 -5.89 -16.27 -11.06
C ILE A 230 -6.01 -16.65 -9.58
N ARG A 231 -6.93 -17.56 -9.21
CA ARG A 231 -7.11 -18.04 -7.83
C ARG A 231 -5.88 -18.76 -7.27
N ALA A 232 -5.03 -19.33 -8.13
CA ALA A 232 -3.78 -19.96 -7.71
C ALA A 232 -2.76 -18.97 -7.13
N LEU A 233 -2.91 -17.67 -7.42
CA LEU A 233 -2.06 -16.61 -6.85
C LEU A 233 -2.43 -16.32 -5.39
N PRO A 234 -1.51 -15.77 -4.58
CA PRO A 234 -1.86 -15.28 -3.25
C PRO A 234 -2.97 -14.22 -3.28
N ARG A 235 -3.86 -14.27 -2.28
CA ARG A 235 -5.02 -13.38 -2.18
C ARG A 235 -4.66 -11.89 -2.28
N SER A 236 -3.55 -11.48 -1.68
CA SER A 236 -3.05 -10.12 -1.72
C SER A 236 -2.67 -9.66 -3.13
N LEU A 237 -2.06 -10.54 -3.92
CA LEU A 237 -1.69 -10.27 -5.30
C LEU A 237 -2.93 -10.16 -6.19
N GLN A 238 -3.93 -11.02 -5.99
CA GLN A 238 -5.19 -10.94 -6.73
C GLN A 238 -5.90 -9.58 -6.47
N LEU A 239 -5.98 -9.15 -5.20
CA LEU A 239 -6.56 -7.86 -4.82
C LEU A 239 -5.76 -6.67 -5.37
N MET A 240 -4.43 -6.81 -5.50
CA MET A 240 -3.55 -5.77 -6.03
C MET A 240 -3.98 -5.32 -7.43
N PHE A 241 -4.38 -6.24 -8.31
CA PHE A 241 -4.82 -5.90 -9.67
C PHE A 241 -6.03 -4.97 -9.68
N VAL A 242 -7.11 -5.36 -8.99
CA VAL A 242 -8.34 -4.57 -8.89
C VAL A 242 -8.05 -3.21 -8.27
N HIS A 243 -7.26 -3.18 -7.18
CA HIS A 243 -6.89 -1.95 -6.52
C HIS A 243 -5.99 -1.03 -7.34
N ALA A 244 -5.10 -1.58 -8.17
CA ALA A 244 -4.28 -0.79 -9.08
C ALA A 244 -5.16 -0.10 -10.13
N PHE A 245 -6.17 -0.79 -10.67
CA PHE A 245 -7.10 -0.16 -11.61
C PHE A 245 -8.00 0.90 -10.93
N GLN A 246 -8.47 0.66 -9.69
CA GLN A 246 -9.15 1.71 -8.92
C GLN A 246 -8.26 2.95 -8.69
N SER A 247 -6.97 2.73 -8.47
CA SER A 247 -5.98 3.81 -8.34
C SER A 247 -5.74 4.55 -9.66
N ASP A 248 -5.74 3.84 -10.80
CA ASP A 248 -5.64 4.43 -12.13
C ASP A 248 -6.84 5.35 -12.45
N LEU A 249 -8.06 4.88 -12.20
CA LEU A 249 -9.28 5.69 -12.33
C LEU A 249 -9.25 6.95 -11.45
N PHE A 250 -8.75 6.82 -10.22
CA PHE A 250 -8.60 7.97 -9.33
C PHE A 250 -7.59 8.99 -9.86
N ASN A 251 -6.47 8.53 -10.42
CA ASN A 251 -5.49 9.43 -11.05
C ASN A 251 -6.10 10.14 -12.26
N LYS A 252 -6.79 9.42 -13.16
CA LYS A 252 -7.50 9.99 -14.31
C LYS A 252 -8.54 11.03 -13.89
N ARG A 253 -9.24 10.80 -12.77
CA ARG A 253 -10.13 11.81 -12.19
C ARG A 253 -9.40 13.11 -11.87
N ILE A 254 -8.23 13.03 -11.27
CA ILE A 254 -7.43 14.23 -10.95
C ILE A 254 -7.01 14.92 -12.25
N ASP A 255 -6.52 14.15 -13.23
CA ASP A 255 -6.12 14.70 -14.53
C ASP A 255 -7.27 15.44 -15.23
N LEU A 256 -8.47 14.87 -15.18
CA LEU A 256 -9.70 15.44 -15.72
C LEU A 256 -10.33 16.52 -14.84
N ARG A 257 -9.80 16.74 -13.63
CA ARG A 257 -10.30 17.70 -12.64
C ARG A 257 -11.79 17.55 -12.33
N LEU A 258 -12.26 16.30 -12.19
CA LEU A 258 -13.67 16.04 -11.89
C LEU A 258 -14.06 16.67 -10.55
N PRO A 259 -15.33 17.11 -10.38
CA PRO A 259 -15.78 17.72 -9.14
C PRO A 259 -15.63 16.77 -7.94
N PRO A 260 -15.51 17.29 -6.71
CA PRO A 260 -15.46 16.46 -5.50
C PRO A 260 -16.72 15.60 -5.35
N SER A 261 -16.54 14.37 -4.87
CA SER A 261 -17.65 13.49 -4.47
C SER A 261 -18.15 13.82 -3.07
N ALA A 262 -17.30 14.37 -2.21
CA ALA A 262 -17.65 14.77 -0.85
C ALA A 262 -16.65 15.82 -0.33
N THR A 263 -16.94 16.37 0.86
CA THR A 263 -16.01 17.20 1.62
C THR A 263 -15.87 16.68 3.05
N CYS A 264 -14.80 17.08 3.73
CA CYS A 264 -14.66 16.82 5.15
C CYS A 264 -13.92 17.94 5.89
N GLY A 265 -14.08 17.95 7.21
CA GLY A 265 -13.40 18.86 8.13
C GLY A 265 -12.12 18.28 8.73
N ARG A 266 -11.62 18.98 9.74
CA ARG A 266 -10.44 18.61 10.53
C ARG A 266 -10.83 17.83 11.79
N ASP A 267 -10.06 16.81 12.15
CA ASP A 267 -10.16 16.20 13.46
C ASP A 267 -9.52 17.07 14.56
N ALA A 268 -9.55 16.57 15.80
CA ALA A 268 -8.99 17.25 16.97
C ALA A 268 -7.47 17.52 16.86
N HIS A 269 -6.77 16.85 15.94
CA HIS A 269 -5.34 17.00 15.69
C HIS A 269 -5.04 17.78 14.40
N GLY A 270 -6.07 18.33 13.75
CA GLY A 270 -5.95 19.12 12.53
C GLY A 270 -5.84 18.30 11.24
N PHE A 271 -5.97 16.97 11.30
CA PHE A 271 -5.89 16.08 10.14
C PHE A 271 -7.25 15.96 9.43
N PRO A 272 -7.27 15.71 8.10
CA PRO A 272 -8.51 15.45 7.39
C PRO A 272 -9.22 14.19 7.91
N SER A 273 -10.52 14.32 8.21
CA SER A 273 -11.32 13.22 8.73
C SER A 273 -12.68 13.15 8.05
N ALA A 274 -12.94 12.05 7.32
CA ALA A 274 -14.24 11.81 6.68
C ALA A 274 -15.41 11.67 7.69
N ALA A 275 -15.12 11.52 8.98
CA ALA A 275 -16.14 11.48 10.04
C ALA A 275 -16.48 12.88 10.59
N THR A 276 -15.70 13.90 10.23
CA THR A 276 -15.95 15.28 10.65
C THR A 276 -16.61 16.05 9.52
N GLU A 277 -17.78 16.61 9.77
CA GLU A 277 -18.44 17.53 8.84
C GLU A 277 -17.58 18.80 8.63
N GLY A 278 -17.48 19.25 7.39
CA GLY A 278 -16.71 20.42 7.03
C GLY A 278 -16.42 20.50 5.54
N THR A 279 -15.87 21.64 5.13
CA THR A 279 -15.50 21.95 3.75
C THR A 279 -14.01 22.23 3.59
N ASP A 280 -13.20 21.96 4.63
CA ASP A 280 -11.76 22.16 4.62
C ASP A 280 -11.06 21.36 3.52
N PHE A 281 -11.54 20.14 3.24
CA PHE A 281 -10.92 19.23 2.29
C PHE A 281 -11.93 18.63 1.34
N THR A 282 -11.49 18.36 0.12
CA THR A 282 -12.28 17.72 -0.93
C THR A 282 -11.88 16.25 -1.10
N LEU A 283 -12.89 15.40 -1.29
CA LEU A 283 -12.73 13.97 -1.42
C LEU A 283 -13.26 13.50 -2.78
N GLY A 284 -12.55 12.57 -3.41
CA GLY A 284 -13.01 11.84 -4.58
C GLY A 284 -13.21 10.36 -4.27
N ASN A 285 -14.10 9.71 -5.02
CA ASN A 285 -14.25 8.27 -4.97
C ASN A 285 -13.01 7.57 -5.53
N VAL A 286 -12.49 6.64 -4.75
CA VAL A 286 -11.87 5.43 -5.28
C VAL A 286 -13.03 4.48 -5.59
N ILE A 287 -13.46 4.50 -6.86
CA ILE A 287 -14.74 3.93 -7.29
C ILE A 287 -14.84 2.43 -6.97
N GLY A 288 -15.98 2.01 -6.45
CA GLY A 288 -16.36 0.62 -6.29
C GLY A 288 -17.88 0.43 -6.31
N TYR A 289 -18.34 -0.80 -6.05
CA TYR A 289 -19.76 -1.17 -6.24
C TYR A 289 -20.73 -0.47 -5.28
N SER A 290 -20.26 0.19 -4.22
CA SER A 290 -21.09 0.95 -3.26
C SER A 290 -20.81 2.45 -3.29
N SER A 291 -19.99 2.94 -4.21
CA SER A 291 -19.74 4.38 -4.35
C SER A 291 -21.00 5.09 -4.85
N VAL A 292 -21.21 6.34 -4.45
CA VAL A 292 -22.18 7.21 -5.12
C VAL A 292 -21.40 7.96 -6.19
N ILE A 293 -21.65 7.65 -7.46
CA ILE A 293 -20.87 8.18 -8.59
C ILE A 293 -21.61 9.31 -9.32
N SER A 294 -20.87 10.35 -9.72
CA SER A 294 -21.36 11.45 -10.55
C SER A 294 -21.54 11.03 -12.02
N GLU A 295 -22.10 11.92 -12.84
CA GLU A 295 -22.18 11.71 -14.29
C GLU A 295 -20.79 11.64 -14.92
N ASP A 296 -19.88 12.53 -14.54
CA ASP A 296 -18.50 12.51 -15.07
C ASP A 296 -17.76 11.22 -14.72
N GLU A 297 -18.01 10.66 -13.54
CA GLU A 297 -17.45 9.37 -13.14
C GLU A 297 -18.06 8.20 -13.93
N ARG A 298 -19.34 8.27 -14.29
CA ARG A 298 -19.97 7.29 -15.20
C ARG A 298 -19.31 7.35 -16.58
N ILE A 299 -19.16 8.55 -17.14
CA ILE A 299 -18.48 8.76 -18.43
C ILE A 299 -17.04 8.23 -18.38
N LEU A 300 -16.31 8.48 -17.29
CA LEU A 300 -14.95 7.95 -17.10
C LEU A 300 -14.93 6.40 -17.11
N LEU A 301 -15.88 5.74 -16.46
CA LEU A 301 -15.98 4.28 -16.48
C LEU A 301 -16.34 3.75 -17.87
N GLU A 302 -17.28 4.40 -18.56
CA GLU A 302 -17.71 4.03 -19.91
C GLU A 302 -16.58 4.16 -20.92
N ALA A 303 -15.74 5.19 -20.81
CA ALA A 303 -14.52 5.34 -21.61
C ALA A 303 -13.52 4.19 -21.38
N GLU A 304 -13.55 3.57 -20.20
CA GLU A 304 -12.80 2.37 -19.88
C GLU A 304 -13.53 1.06 -20.23
N GLY A 305 -14.74 1.13 -20.81
CA GLY A 305 -15.56 -0.03 -21.15
C GLY A 305 -16.08 -0.78 -19.93
N LEU A 306 -16.42 -0.05 -18.86
CA LEU A 306 -16.89 -0.60 -17.59
C LEU A 306 -18.14 0.12 -17.10
N SER A 307 -18.97 -0.57 -16.31
CA SER A 307 -19.99 0.03 -15.46
C SER A 307 -19.63 -0.12 -13.98
N GLN A 308 -20.37 0.54 -13.09
CA GLN A 308 -20.13 0.43 -11.66
C GLN A 308 -20.31 -1.02 -11.13
N GLU A 309 -21.22 -1.78 -11.72
CA GLU A 309 -21.53 -3.16 -11.35
C GLU A 309 -20.34 -4.10 -11.56
N ALA A 310 -19.40 -3.76 -12.46
CA ALA A 310 -18.19 -4.54 -12.71
C ALA A 310 -17.32 -4.71 -11.45
N PHE A 311 -17.39 -3.77 -10.51
CA PHE A 311 -16.71 -3.87 -9.21
C PHE A 311 -17.33 -4.90 -8.26
N ARG A 312 -18.50 -5.48 -8.62
CA ARG A 312 -19.12 -6.62 -7.94
C ARG A 312 -18.92 -7.88 -8.80
N LEU A 313 -17.73 -8.46 -8.70
CA LEU A 313 -17.29 -9.62 -9.48
C LEU A 313 -18.05 -10.89 -9.09
N LYS A 314 -19.07 -11.28 -9.86
CA LYS A 314 -19.88 -12.49 -9.58
C LYS A 314 -19.05 -13.78 -9.59
N ALA A 315 -18.11 -13.90 -10.51
CA ALA A 315 -17.29 -15.11 -10.65
C ALA A 315 -16.17 -15.20 -9.61
N MET A 316 -15.73 -14.06 -9.07
CA MET A 316 -14.74 -13.94 -8.01
C MET A 316 -15.22 -12.96 -6.93
N PRO A 317 -16.29 -13.28 -6.17
CA PRO A 317 -16.90 -12.36 -5.20
C PRO A 317 -15.89 -11.81 -4.19
N GLU A 318 -14.89 -12.63 -3.85
CA GLU A 318 -13.79 -12.25 -2.99
C GLU A 318 -13.10 -10.96 -3.49
N LEU A 319 -12.91 -10.79 -4.80
CA LEU A 319 -12.26 -9.61 -5.42
C LEU A 319 -13.16 -8.38 -5.58
N SER A 320 -14.42 -8.46 -5.18
CA SER A 320 -15.33 -7.31 -5.27
C SER A 320 -14.84 -6.14 -4.42
N ALA A 321 -14.84 -4.94 -4.99
CA ALA A 321 -14.33 -3.75 -4.34
C ALA A 321 -15.46 -2.77 -4.00
N LYS A 322 -15.67 -2.51 -2.71
CA LYS A 322 -16.75 -1.63 -2.21
C LYS A 322 -16.59 -0.17 -2.66
N GLY A 323 -15.33 0.27 -2.81
CA GLY A 323 -14.97 1.66 -3.02
C GLY A 323 -14.77 2.40 -1.70
N THR A 324 -14.15 3.58 -1.77
CA THR A 324 -13.87 4.44 -0.62
C THR A 324 -13.69 5.89 -1.06
N LEU A 325 -13.55 6.80 -0.11
CA LEU A 325 -13.22 8.21 -0.37
C LEU A 325 -11.75 8.47 -0.08
N ARG A 326 -11.14 9.34 -0.89
CA ARG A 326 -9.74 9.74 -0.77
C ARG A 326 -9.62 11.24 -1.05
N LEU A 327 -8.72 11.92 -0.33
CA LEU A 327 -8.40 13.33 -0.56
C LEU A 327 -7.98 13.55 -2.01
N LEU A 328 -8.56 14.57 -2.67
CA LEU A 328 -8.14 15.00 -4.00
C LEU A 328 -6.85 15.80 -3.91
N GLU A 329 -6.80 16.76 -2.99
CA GLU A 329 -5.61 17.54 -2.65
C GLU A 329 -5.12 17.11 -1.26
N ALA A 330 -3.86 16.68 -1.19
CA ALA A 330 -3.22 16.29 0.06
C ALA A 330 -2.57 17.53 0.71
N PRO A 331 -2.95 17.90 1.94
CA PRO A 331 -2.29 18.99 2.65
C PRO A 331 -0.89 18.58 3.09
N VAL A 332 0.06 19.51 2.97
CA VAL A 332 1.39 19.40 3.58
C VAL A 332 1.33 20.11 4.92
N MET A 333 1.42 19.35 6.00
CA MET A 333 1.24 19.85 7.36
C MET A 333 2.60 20.06 8.03
N ASN A 334 2.71 21.04 8.91
CA ASN A 334 3.88 21.27 9.76
C ASN A 334 5.21 21.27 8.97
N PHE A 335 5.24 21.97 7.84
CA PHE A 335 6.45 22.10 7.03
C PHE A 335 7.49 22.95 7.77
N GLU A 336 8.70 22.43 7.92
CA GLU A 336 9.83 23.14 8.51
C GLU A 336 11.15 22.76 7.83
N ASN A 337 12.09 23.71 7.79
CA ASN A 337 13.47 23.42 7.41
C ASN A 337 14.20 22.84 8.62
N VAL A 338 14.94 21.75 8.40
CA VAL A 338 15.78 21.12 9.43
C VAL A 338 17.22 21.09 8.97
N GLU A 339 18.15 20.76 9.86
CA GLU A 339 19.56 20.65 9.50
C GLU A 339 19.76 19.63 8.37
N GLY A 340 20.25 20.11 7.23
CA GLY A 340 20.52 19.29 6.04
C GLY A 340 19.27 18.77 5.33
N GLY A 341 18.09 19.37 5.51
CA GLY A 341 16.90 18.94 4.81
C GLY A 341 15.59 19.60 5.24
N ILE A 342 14.50 18.85 5.08
CA ILE A 342 13.14 19.30 5.36
C ILE A 342 12.37 18.30 6.17
N ARG A 343 11.38 18.80 6.91
CA ARG A 343 10.42 17.98 7.64
C ARG A 343 9.00 18.46 7.39
N PHE A 344 8.07 17.53 7.21
CA PHE A 344 6.65 17.80 7.05
C PHE A 344 5.83 16.57 7.41
N ALA A 345 4.52 16.72 7.58
CA ALA A 345 3.60 15.63 7.83
C ALA A 345 2.56 15.52 6.71
N LEU A 346 2.19 14.28 6.38
CA LEU A 346 1.11 13.98 5.45
C LEU A 346 0.05 13.10 6.11
N PRO A 347 -1.25 13.32 5.81
CA PRO A 347 -2.31 12.42 6.22
C PRO A 347 -2.14 11.01 5.65
N LYS A 348 -2.76 10.02 6.30
CA LYS A 348 -2.78 8.65 5.79
C LYS A 348 -3.33 8.58 4.36
N GLY A 349 -2.79 7.66 3.59
CA GLY A 349 -3.15 7.49 2.17
C GLY A 349 -2.40 8.41 1.21
N CYS A 350 -1.65 9.40 1.68
CA CYS A 350 -0.79 10.24 0.85
C CYS A 350 0.60 9.60 0.67
N TYR A 351 1.28 9.93 -0.43
CA TYR A 351 2.60 9.40 -0.78
C TYR A 351 3.66 10.50 -0.69
N ALA A 352 4.71 10.29 0.12
CA ALA A 352 5.82 11.24 0.20
C ALA A 352 6.56 11.39 -1.13
N THR A 353 6.66 10.32 -1.93
CA THR A 353 7.26 10.36 -3.26
C THR A 353 6.53 11.32 -4.21
N VAL A 354 5.22 11.50 -4.03
CA VAL A 354 4.44 12.49 -4.79
C VAL A 354 4.68 13.88 -4.21
N ALA A 355 4.57 14.06 -2.88
CA ALA A 355 4.82 15.34 -2.23
C ALA A 355 6.20 15.93 -2.60
N VAL A 356 7.23 15.10 -2.62
CA VAL A 356 8.61 15.49 -2.94
C VAL A 356 8.75 16.07 -4.35
N LYS A 357 7.99 15.59 -5.34
CA LYS A 357 7.98 16.17 -6.68
C LYS A 357 7.55 17.63 -6.66
N TYR A 358 6.49 17.94 -5.92
CA TYR A 358 6.01 19.31 -5.75
C TYR A 358 6.96 20.16 -4.90
N ILE A 359 7.52 19.59 -3.83
CA ILE A 359 8.36 20.31 -2.88
C ILE A 359 9.75 20.60 -3.46
N LEU A 360 10.33 19.70 -4.26
CA LEU A 360 11.66 19.85 -4.85
C LEU A 360 11.63 20.32 -6.31
N ASN A 361 10.45 20.67 -6.85
CA ASN A 361 10.22 21.00 -8.27
C ASN A 361 10.79 19.93 -9.23
N GLU A 362 10.53 18.65 -8.95
CA GLU A 362 10.95 17.48 -9.75
C GLU A 362 9.82 16.88 -10.61
#